data_AF-A0A354V236-F1
#
_entry.id   AF-A0A354V236-F1
#
_cell.length_a   1.000
_cell.length_b   1.000
_cell.length_c   1.000
_cell.angle_alpha   90.00
_cell.angle_beta   90.00
_cell.angle_gamma   90.00
#
_symmetry.space_group_name_H-M   'P 1'
#
loop_
_entity.id
_entity.type
_entity.pdbx_description
1 polymer ?
#
loop_
_entity_poly.entity_id
_entity_poly.type
_entity_poly.pdbx_seq_one_letter_code
_entity_poly.pdbx_strand_id
1 'polypeptide(L)' 'MMRQAGASQGTARIAALLEHAIAYRTIPSQDTAFAAEQFLHRVLAGPHRRTLGLGPALDEAQTVAWRKAAVTLFLSGVTG' A
#
# COMPACT_ATOMS: atom_id res chain seq x y z
N MET A 1 -8.66 0.03 -19.88
CA MET A 1 -8.23 1.43 -19.63
C MET A 1 -8.63 1.97 -18.26
N MET A 2 -9.88 1.80 -17.78
CA MET A 2 -10.35 2.40 -16.51
C MET A 2 -9.62 1.89 -15.25
N ARG A 3 -9.24 0.61 -15.20
CA ARG A 3 -8.49 -0.01 -14.08
C ARG A 3 -7.08 0.58 -13.90
N GLN A 4 -6.44 0.97 -15.00
CA GLN A 4 -5.09 1.53 -15.03
C GLN A 4 -5.08 2.98 -14.55
N ALA A 5 -6.11 3.76 -14.89
CA ALA A 5 -6.32 5.12 -14.39
C ALA A 5 -6.66 5.16 -12.88
N GLY A 6 -7.38 4.17 -12.36
CA GLY A 6 -7.65 4.06 -10.91
C GLY A 6 -6.40 3.69 -10.12
N ALA A 7 -5.61 2.74 -10.64
CA ALA A 7 -4.32 2.36 -10.04
C ALA A 7 -3.33 3.54 -10.03
N SER A 8 -3.23 4.31 -11.13
CA SER A 8 -2.34 5.47 -11.21
C SER A 8 -2.71 6.59 -10.21
N GLN A 9 -4.00 6.81 -9.96
CA GLN A 9 -4.45 7.76 -8.93
C GLN A 9 -4.14 7.31 -7.51
N GLY A 10 -4.26 6.00 -7.22
CA GLY A 10 -3.88 5.43 -5.93
C GLY A 10 -2.39 5.62 -5.65
N THR A 11 -1.54 5.27 -6.62
CA THR A 11 -0.09 5.45 -6.53
C THR A 11 0.29 6.91 -6.31
N ALA A 12 -0.29 7.84 -7.08
CA ALA A 12 -0.02 9.27 -6.96
C ALA A 12 -0.36 9.85 -5.57
N ARG A 13 -1.48 9.41 -4.97
CA ARG A 13 -1.87 9.84 -3.61
C ARG A 13 -0.90 9.35 -2.55
N ILE A 14 -0.41 8.11 -2.68
CA ILE A 14 0.57 7.54 -1.75
C ILE A 14 1.93 8.22 -1.92
N ALA A 15 2.36 8.46 -3.16
CA ALA A 15 3.60 9.18 -3.45
C ALA A 15 3.59 10.58 -2.83
N ALA A 16 2.51 11.35 -3.00
CA ALA A 16 2.37 12.68 -2.39
C ALA A 16 2.43 12.64 -0.84
N LEU A 17 1.88 11.59 -0.21
CA LEU A 17 1.96 11.41 1.24
C LEU A 17 3.40 11.10 1.70
N LEU A 18 4.15 10.32 0.93
CA LEU A 18 5.56 10.05 1.18
C LEU A 18 6.43 11.29 0.98
N GLU A 19 6.20 12.06 -0.08
CA GLU A 19 6.90 13.33 -0.34
C GLU A 19 6.70 14.32 0.82
N HIS A 20 5.47 14.43 1.33
CA HIS A 20 5.17 15.23 2.50
C HIS A 20 5.99 14.75 3.71
N ALA A 21 5.99 13.44 4.01
CA ALA A 21 6.74 12.90 5.14
C ALA A 21 8.27 13.07 5.01
N ILE A 22 8.83 13.01 3.79
CA ILE A 22 10.24 13.33 3.51
C ILE A 22 10.52 14.80 3.80
N ALA A 23 9.63 15.72 3.38
CA ALA A 23 9.79 17.16 3.59
C ALA A 23 9.88 17.53 5.08
N TYR A 24 9.16 16.81 5.95
CA TYR A 24 9.24 16.96 7.41
C TYR A 24 10.36 16.13 8.05
N ARG A 25 11.29 15.56 7.25
CA ARG A 25 12.38 14.66 7.68
C ARG A 25 11.91 13.48 8.55
N THR A 26 10.67 13.06 8.37
CA THR A 26 10.08 11.95 9.13
C THR A 26 10.46 10.60 8.53
N ILE A 27 10.87 10.58 7.26
CA ILE A 27 11.37 9.40 6.54
C ILE A 27 12.56 9.78 5.62
N PRO A 28 13.49 8.85 5.30
CA PRO A 28 14.62 9.12 4.42
C PRO A 28 14.18 9.44 2.98
N SER A 29 14.97 10.23 2.26
CA SER A 29 14.73 10.49 0.83
C SER A 29 14.97 9.20 0.02
N GLN A 30 13.91 8.69 -0.61
CA GLN A 30 13.89 7.51 -1.47
C GLN A 30 13.01 7.82 -2.69
N ASP A 31 13.06 7.00 -3.75
CA ASP A 31 12.10 7.08 -4.86
C ASP A 31 10.67 6.77 -4.35
N THR A 32 9.88 7.83 -4.15
CA THR A 32 8.54 7.77 -3.56
C THR A 32 7.53 7.09 -4.45
N ALA A 33 7.69 7.20 -5.77
CA ALA A 33 6.82 6.54 -6.74
C ALA A 33 7.04 5.03 -6.72
N PHE A 34 8.30 4.60 -6.70
CA PHE A 34 8.66 3.19 -6.58
C PHE A 34 8.19 2.59 -5.24
N ALA A 35 8.39 3.31 -4.12
CA ALA A 35 7.91 2.88 -2.81
C ALA A 35 6.38 2.72 -2.76
N ALA A 36 5.64 3.67 -3.37
CA ALA A 36 4.19 3.62 -3.48
C ALA A 36 3.70 2.41 -4.31
N GLU A 37 4.36 2.12 -5.44
CA GLU A 37 4.04 0.97 -6.29
C GLU A 37 4.27 -0.36 -5.56
N GLN A 38 5.43 -0.51 -4.91
CA GLN A 38 5.78 -1.71 -4.16
C GLN A 38 4.81 -1.95 -2.99
N PHE A 39 4.35 -0.89 -2.33
CA PHE A 39 3.32 -0.99 -1.31
C PHE A 39 2.00 -1.49 -1.87
N LEU A 40 1.49 -0.87 -2.94
CA LEU A 40 0.25 -1.28 -3.57
C LEU A 40 0.30 -2.73 -4.04
N HIS A 41 1.43 -3.16 -4.61
CA HIS A 41 1.61 -4.55 -5.01
C HIS A 41 1.49 -5.51 -3.82
N ARG A 42 2.16 -5.21 -2.68
CA ARG A 42 2.10 -6.05 -1.48
C ARG A 42 0.73 -6.05 -0.81
N VAL A 43 0.03 -4.91 -0.79
CA VAL A 43 -1.32 -4.81 -0.24
C VAL A 43 -2.33 -5.51 -1.14
N LEU A 44 -2.22 -5.42 -2.46
CA LEU A 44 -3.22 -6.02 -3.35
C LEU A 44 -3.00 -7.52 -3.58
N ALA A 45 -1.78 -8.03 -3.44
CA ALA A 45 -1.48 -9.45 -3.65
C ALA A 45 -2.28 -10.39 -2.74
N GLY A 46 -2.44 -10.03 -1.45
CA GLY A 46 -3.17 -10.85 -0.47
C GLY A 46 -4.67 -11.01 -0.79
N PRO A 47 -5.43 -9.92 -0.97
CA PRO A 47 -6.82 -9.96 -1.39
C PRO A 47 -6.99 -10.60 -2.77
N HIS A 48 -6.11 -10.30 -3.74
CA HIS A 48 -6.21 -10.86 -5.09
C HIS A 48 -6.13 -12.39 -5.09
N ARG A 49 -5.19 -12.98 -4.33
CA ARG A 49 -5.10 -14.44 -4.19
C ARG A 49 -6.37 -15.05 -3.60
N ARG A 50 -6.99 -14.39 -2.62
CA ARG A 50 -8.27 -14.85 -2.04
C ARG A 50 -9.43 -14.74 -3.03
N THR A 51 -9.48 -13.70 -3.86
CA THR A 51 -10.49 -13.61 -4.93
C THR A 51 -10.35 -14.70 -5.99
N LEU A 52 -9.15 -15.26 -6.16
CA LEU A 52 -8.88 -16.40 -7.03
C LEU A 52 -9.16 -17.76 -6.37
N GLY A 53 -9.70 -17.79 -5.15
CA GLY A 53 -9.94 -19.02 -4.39
C GLY A 53 -8.69 -19.64 -3.75
N LEU A 54 -7.54 -18.95 -3.78
CA LEU A 54 -6.27 -19.43 -3.21
C LEU A 54 -6.12 -19.11 -1.71
N GLY A 55 -7.23 -19.15 -0.98
CA GLY A 55 -7.29 -18.90 0.46
C GLY A 55 -8.70 -18.55 0.93
N PRO A 56 -9.00 -18.70 2.23
CA PRO A 56 -10.31 -18.36 2.78
C PRO A 56 -10.59 -16.86 2.66
N ALA A 57 -11.85 -16.51 2.41
CA ALA A 57 -12.33 -15.14 2.47
C ALA A 57 -12.12 -14.60 3.89
N LEU A 58 -11.74 -13.32 3.98
CA LEU A 58 -11.64 -12.65 5.27
C LEU A 58 -13.04 -12.25 5.72
N ASP A 59 -13.34 -12.48 7.00
CA ASP A 59 -14.46 -11.82 7.64
C ASP A 59 -14.16 -10.33 7.88
N GLU A 60 -15.13 -9.60 8.43
CA GLU A 60 -15.00 -8.16 8.67
C GLU A 60 -13.87 -7.83 9.66
N ALA A 61 -13.76 -8.60 10.76
CA ALA A 61 -12.73 -8.38 11.77
C ALA A 61 -11.33 -8.64 11.21
N GLN A 62 -11.19 -9.72 10.42
CA GLN A 62 -9.95 -10.08 9.74
C GLN A 62 -9.58 -9.05 8.66
N THR A 63 -10.56 -8.47 7.98
CA THR A 63 -10.34 -7.38 7.01
C THR A 63 -9.78 -6.14 7.69
N VAL A 64 -10.34 -5.75 8.85
CA VAL A 64 -9.84 -4.61 9.63
C VAL A 64 -8.42 -4.87 10.14
N ALA A 65 -8.17 -6.05 10.69
CA ALA A 65 -6.84 -6.44 11.18
C ALA A 65 -5.80 -6.43 10.05
N TRP A 66 -6.16 -6.96 8.89
CA TRP A 66 -5.31 -6.99 7.71
C TRP A 66 -4.97 -5.59 7.20
N ARG A 67 -5.95 -4.66 7.12
CA ARG A 67 -5.71 -3.27 6.74
C ARG A 67 -4.72 -2.58 7.67
N LYS A 68 -4.88 -2.77 8.98
CA LYS A 68 -3.95 -2.20 9.98
C LYS A 68 -2.52 -2.75 9.79
N ALA A 69 -2.38 -4.07 9.68
CA ALA A 69 -1.08 -4.70 9.49
C ALA A 69 -0.38 -4.25 8.19
N ALA A 70 -1.14 -4.11 7.10
CA ALA A 70 -0.62 -3.60 5.83
C ALA A 70 -0.07 -2.18 5.94
N VAL A 71 -0.81 -1.27 6.59
CA VAL A 71 -0.36 0.11 6.82
C VAL A 71 0.84 0.16 7.76
N THR A 72 0.84 -0.61 8.85
CA THR A 72 1.99 -0.70 9.76
C THR A 72 3.25 -1.17 9.05
N LEU A 73 3.16 -2.24 8.26
CA LEU A 73 4.30 -2.78 7.50
C LEU A 73 4.88 -1.72 6.54
N PHE A 74 4.02 -0.94 5.90
CA PHE A 74 4.44 0.15 5.03
C PHE A 74 5.15 1.25 5.78
N LEU A 75 4.54 1.77 6.85
CA LEU A 75 5.13 2.83 7.67
C LEU A 75 6.49 2.40 8.22
N SER A 76 6.60 1.19 8.77
CA SER A 76 7.87 0.65 9.26
C SER A 76 8.93 0.52 8.15
N GLY A 77 8.54 0.15 6.93
CA GLY A 77 9.46 0.04 5.80
C GLY A 77 9.96 1.39 5.27
N VAL A 78 9.15 2.46 5.36
CA VAL A 78 9.55 3.79 4.90
C VAL A 78 10.29 4.59 5.96
N THR A 79 10.09 4.31 7.26
CA THR A 79 10.80 5.03 8.34
C THR A 79 12.24 4.58 8.54
N GLY A 80 12.60 3.34 8.16
CA GLY A 80 13.95 2.79 8.35
C GLY A 80 14.21 2.36 9.79
#